data_AF-A0A961BR03-F1
#
_entry.id   AF-A0A961BR03-F1
#
_cell.length_a   1.000
_cell.length_b   1.000
_cell.length_c   1.000
_cell.angle_alpha   90.00
_cell.angle_beta   90.00
_cell.angle_gamma   90.00
#
_symmetry.space_group_name_H-M   'P 1'
#
loop_
_entity.id
_entity.type
_entity.pdbx_description
1 polymer ?
#
loop_
_entity_poly.entity_id
_entity_poly.type
_entity_poly.pdbx_seq_one_letter_code
_entity_poly.pdbx_strand_id
1 'polypeptide(L)'
;LGKCGGSSADIADAIRWAAGLPVAGAPTNANPADVINMSLSGSSATCPTTYQNAINDARNAGTVVVVAAGNNNADAGARSPSNCAGVITVGATAGDAWKATYSNYGSTVEISAPGGDSGYDGMIHSTLNTGTQAPVADSYADYQGTSMATPHVAGIVSLMRSVNPTITPDEVLTILQDTVTPFPAGVGDCTTAICGAGIVNAGDAVQAARQGSISGTVTGADTSLGLSGRTVELYKGGILQSSTTTDGSGNYTFAGLNPSTNYKLRFVGTAFYLPQFNGGAPSLAAAGAVTVAVGADTDVDASLIPRSWRATVTGTVTNRITGAPLQGITVRAYVDDVYYVGVPTQANGTYTIAGLDPAAGSWDLRFTDGSGTYRLQWWENGIKPQVATPVSLAVNTTTTADAQLTPNASLPTLSGTVRADGTNAPIQGIEVRAFQNGLAVDVRTTNASGAYTFGNLLPGTYTLRFSDPGGNWTLEWWQDQALKANATNVVLPVGGAVIADAHLAPAP
;
A
#
# COMPACT_ATOMS: atom_id res chain seq x y z
N LEU A 1 -8.26 -25.03 38.68
CA LEU A 1 -7.63 -26.38 38.69
C LEU A 1 -8.47 -27.30 39.55
N GLY A 2 -8.42 -28.61 39.32
CA GLY A 2 -9.20 -29.59 40.09
C GLY A 2 -8.74 -29.71 41.56
N LYS A 3 -9.37 -30.62 42.31
CA LYS A 3 -9.14 -30.84 43.75
C LYS A 3 -7.66 -31.06 44.13
N CYS A 4 -6.85 -31.62 43.22
CA CYS A 4 -5.44 -31.94 43.45
C CYS A 4 -4.48 -30.99 42.71
N GLY A 5 -4.97 -29.83 42.28
CA GLY A 5 -4.23 -28.94 41.39
C GLY A 5 -4.29 -29.43 39.94
N GLY A 6 -3.30 -29.03 39.15
CA GLY A 6 -3.11 -29.49 37.78
C GLY A 6 -1.67 -29.24 37.37
N SER A 7 -1.09 -30.22 36.71
CA SER A 7 0.25 -30.12 36.15
C SER A 7 0.26 -29.23 34.92
N SER A 8 1.45 -28.81 34.48
CA SER A 8 1.59 -28.11 33.20
C SER A 8 1.13 -28.95 32.01
N ALA A 9 1.19 -30.29 32.09
CA ALA A 9 0.63 -31.15 31.06
C ALA A 9 -0.90 -31.08 31.02
N ASP A 10 -1.55 -31.18 32.19
CA ASP A 10 -3.02 -31.09 32.30
C ASP A 10 -3.54 -29.75 31.76
N ILE A 11 -2.83 -28.66 32.05
CA ILE A 11 -3.19 -27.32 31.60
C ILE A 11 -3.02 -27.19 30.08
N ALA A 12 -1.92 -27.70 29.51
CA ALA A 12 -1.69 -27.66 28.07
C ALA A 12 -2.74 -28.48 27.29
N ASP A 13 -3.08 -29.67 27.78
CA ASP A 13 -4.14 -30.50 27.21
C ASP A 13 -5.51 -29.80 27.31
N ALA A 14 -5.79 -29.16 28.45
CA ALA A 14 -7.03 -28.39 28.62
C ALA A 14 -7.12 -27.19 27.67
N ILE A 15 -6.03 -26.47 27.39
CA ILE A 15 -6.00 -25.40 26.39
C ILE A 15 -6.40 -25.94 25.01
N ARG A 16 -5.77 -27.04 24.59
CA ARG A 16 -6.04 -27.68 23.29
C ARG A 16 -7.49 -28.15 23.21
N TRP A 17 -7.96 -28.86 24.22
CA TRP A 17 -9.34 -29.37 24.27
C TRP A 17 -10.38 -28.25 24.28
N ALA A 18 -10.14 -27.18 25.04
CA ALA A 18 -11.02 -26.00 25.08
C ALA A 18 -11.10 -25.33 23.71
N ALA A 19 -10.00 -25.25 22.96
CA ALA A 19 -9.97 -24.76 21.58
C ALA A 19 -10.58 -25.73 20.54
N GLY A 20 -11.20 -26.83 20.98
CA GLY A 20 -11.83 -27.82 20.08
C GLY A 20 -10.87 -28.82 19.46
N LEU A 21 -9.60 -28.81 19.86
CA LEU A 21 -8.60 -29.73 19.32
C LEU A 21 -8.67 -31.10 20.02
N PRO A 22 -8.38 -32.20 19.32
CA PRO A 22 -8.40 -33.53 19.90
C PRO A 22 -7.29 -33.70 20.95
N VAL A 23 -7.64 -34.34 22.06
CA VAL A 23 -6.73 -34.75 23.15
C VAL A 23 -6.95 -36.23 23.44
N ALA A 24 -5.87 -37.00 23.51
CA ALA A 24 -5.96 -38.45 23.71
C ALA A 24 -6.64 -38.78 25.04
N GLY A 25 -7.66 -39.64 24.99
CA GLY A 25 -8.43 -40.06 26.18
C GLY A 25 -9.52 -39.07 26.63
N ALA A 26 -9.61 -37.88 26.02
CA ALA A 26 -10.72 -36.94 26.23
C ALA A 26 -11.77 -37.08 25.12
N PRO A 27 -13.07 -36.92 25.41
CA PRO A 27 -14.11 -36.86 24.37
C PRO A 27 -13.90 -35.61 23.49
N THR A 28 -14.41 -35.60 22.26
CA THR A 28 -14.41 -34.37 21.44
C THR A 28 -15.22 -33.27 22.14
N ASN A 29 -14.67 -32.06 22.19
CA ASN A 29 -15.40 -30.91 22.73
C ASN A 29 -16.48 -30.46 21.74
N ALA A 30 -17.75 -30.62 22.11
CA ALA A 30 -18.89 -30.18 21.29
C ALA A 30 -19.10 -28.66 21.32
N ASN A 31 -18.42 -27.94 22.21
CA ASN A 31 -18.50 -26.49 22.36
C ASN A 31 -17.07 -25.90 22.43
N PRO A 32 -16.34 -25.86 21.29
CA PRO A 32 -15.05 -25.18 21.22
C PRO A 32 -15.18 -23.72 21.66
N ALA A 33 -14.22 -23.24 22.45
CA ALA A 33 -14.22 -21.89 22.98
C ALA A 33 -13.54 -20.92 22.01
N ASP A 34 -14.18 -19.77 21.77
CA ASP A 34 -13.55 -18.63 21.07
C ASP A 34 -12.51 -17.93 21.96
N VAL A 35 -12.67 -18.02 23.28
CA VAL A 35 -11.83 -17.37 24.29
C VAL A 35 -11.56 -18.32 25.45
N ILE A 36 -10.28 -18.49 25.81
CA ILE A 36 -9.84 -19.24 26.98
C ILE A 36 -9.36 -18.25 28.05
N ASN A 37 -10.01 -18.25 29.21
CA ASN A 37 -9.59 -17.51 30.40
C ASN A 37 -8.71 -18.38 31.29
N MET A 38 -7.47 -17.95 31.53
CA MET A 38 -6.51 -18.61 32.40
C MET A 38 -6.12 -17.72 33.57
N SER A 39 -7.01 -17.63 34.56
CA SER A 39 -6.78 -16.97 35.85
C SER A 39 -5.82 -17.75 36.76
N LEU A 40 -4.66 -18.17 36.24
CA LEU A 40 -3.65 -18.99 36.90
C LEU A 40 -2.24 -18.46 36.59
N SER A 41 -1.28 -18.76 37.46
CA SER A 41 0.13 -18.41 37.28
C SER A 41 1.01 -19.47 37.94
N GLY A 42 2.15 -19.76 37.31
CA GLY A 42 3.20 -20.65 37.79
C GLY A 42 4.52 -19.93 37.97
N SER A 43 5.52 -20.63 38.50
CA SER A 43 6.83 -20.07 38.87
C SER A 43 7.91 -20.21 37.79
N SER A 44 7.59 -20.73 36.60
CA SER A 44 8.58 -20.91 35.53
C SER A 44 9.03 -19.56 34.96
N ALA A 45 10.33 -19.28 35.03
CA ALA A 45 10.95 -18.06 34.51
C ALA A 45 10.95 -17.97 32.98
N THR A 46 10.71 -19.09 32.29
CA THR A 46 10.51 -19.16 30.84
C THR A 46 9.21 -19.86 30.52
N CYS A 47 8.60 -19.56 29.37
CA CYS A 47 7.41 -20.27 28.92
C CYS A 47 7.79 -21.72 28.58
N PRO A 48 7.22 -22.74 29.26
CA PRO A 48 7.49 -24.13 28.91
C PRO A 48 7.02 -24.43 27.48
N THR A 49 7.79 -25.21 26.72
CA THR A 49 7.45 -25.58 25.34
C THR A 49 6.06 -26.21 25.23
N THR A 50 5.64 -27.00 26.22
CA THR A 50 4.30 -27.60 26.29
C THR A 50 3.20 -26.53 26.31
N TYR A 51 3.38 -25.44 27.06
CA TYR A 51 2.44 -24.32 27.06
C TYR A 51 2.46 -23.59 25.71
N GLN A 52 3.65 -23.26 25.22
CA GLN A 52 3.78 -22.50 23.97
C GLN A 52 3.12 -23.24 22.80
N ASN A 53 3.32 -24.56 22.69
CA ASN A 53 2.70 -25.36 21.64
C ASN A 53 1.18 -25.36 21.76
N ALA A 54 0.63 -25.59 22.95
CA ALA A 54 -0.81 -25.58 23.17
C ALA A 54 -1.45 -24.21 22.87
N ILE A 55 -0.77 -23.12 23.26
CA ILE A 55 -1.20 -21.74 22.97
C ILE A 55 -1.17 -21.47 21.46
N ASN A 56 -0.10 -21.87 20.77
CA ASN A 56 0.00 -21.74 19.32
C ASN A 56 -1.13 -22.52 18.61
N ASP A 57 -1.38 -23.75 19.04
CA ASP A 57 -2.43 -24.58 18.46
C ASP A 57 -3.82 -23.96 18.65
N ALA A 58 -4.12 -23.47 19.87
CA ALA A 58 -5.38 -22.79 20.16
C ALA A 58 -5.57 -21.52 19.30
N ARG A 59 -4.52 -20.69 19.19
CA ARG A 59 -4.55 -19.49 18.35
C ARG A 59 -4.71 -19.80 16.86
N ASN A 60 -4.06 -20.84 16.37
CA ASN A 60 -4.21 -21.31 14.99
C ASN A 60 -5.63 -21.83 14.70
N ALA A 61 -6.32 -22.35 15.73
CA ALA A 61 -7.75 -22.69 15.65
C ALA A 61 -8.67 -21.46 15.77
N GLY A 62 -8.12 -20.25 15.96
CA GLY A 62 -8.85 -19.00 16.08
C GLY A 62 -9.19 -18.58 17.52
N THR A 63 -8.79 -19.36 18.53
CA THR A 63 -9.11 -19.10 19.94
C THR A 63 -8.16 -18.06 20.56
N VAL A 64 -8.72 -17.09 21.28
CA VAL A 64 -7.95 -16.09 22.05
C VAL A 64 -7.60 -16.66 23.43
N VAL A 65 -6.36 -16.52 23.87
CA VAL A 65 -5.91 -16.99 25.19
C VAL A 65 -5.58 -15.78 26.08
N VAL A 66 -6.35 -15.61 27.15
CA VAL A 66 -6.21 -14.50 28.11
C VAL A 66 -5.68 -15.05 29.42
N VAL A 67 -4.59 -14.47 29.95
CA VAL A 67 -3.87 -15.01 31.11
C VAL A 67 -3.63 -13.97 32.19
N ALA A 68 -3.60 -14.40 33.45
CA ALA A 68 -3.27 -13.53 34.58
C ALA A 68 -1.76 -13.21 34.65
N ALA A 69 -1.40 -11.96 34.91
CA ALA A 69 0.01 -11.56 35.14
C ALA A 69 0.61 -12.15 36.43
N GLY A 70 -0.22 -12.46 37.43
CA GLY A 70 0.18 -12.98 38.75
C GLY A 70 0.17 -11.93 39.86
N ASN A 71 0.31 -12.37 41.12
CA ASN A 71 -0.05 -11.59 42.32
C ASN A 71 1.09 -11.44 43.33
N ASN A 72 2.31 -11.16 42.87
CA ASN A 72 3.51 -11.13 43.72
C ASN A 72 4.24 -9.79 43.71
N ASN A 73 3.67 -8.76 43.08
CA ASN A 73 4.33 -7.48 42.82
C ASN A 73 5.73 -7.67 42.21
N ALA A 74 5.81 -8.51 41.18
CA ALA A 74 7.05 -8.88 40.51
C ALA A 74 6.91 -8.81 38.99
N ASP A 75 8.03 -8.98 38.28
CA ASP A 75 8.04 -9.06 36.82
C ASP A 75 7.20 -10.25 36.31
N ALA A 76 6.16 -9.95 35.52
CA ALA A 76 5.29 -10.93 34.88
C ALA A 76 6.02 -11.78 33.82
N GLY A 77 7.14 -11.28 33.27
CA GLY A 77 8.00 -12.01 32.34
C GLY A 77 8.74 -13.18 33.00
N ALA A 78 8.88 -13.17 34.32
CA ALA A 78 9.50 -14.26 35.08
C ALA A 78 8.50 -15.36 35.49
N ARG A 79 7.31 -15.41 34.88
CA ARG A 79 6.24 -16.35 35.22
C ARG A 79 5.52 -16.87 33.99
N SER A 80 5.14 -18.14 34.04
CA SER A 80 4.30 -18.78 33.02
C SER A 80 2.85 -18.89 33.51
N PRO A 81 1.83 -18.70 32.66
CA PRO A 81 1.89 -18.50 31.22
C PRO A 81 2.01 -17.05 30.75
N SER A 82 2.15 -16.06 31.65
CA SER A 82 2.24 -14.63 31.28
C SER A 82 3.43 -14.28 30.38
N ASN A 83 4.49 -15.10 30.40
CA ASN A 83 5.65 -14.96 29.53
C ASN A 83 5.60 -15.78 28.24
N CYS A 84 4.47 -16.44 27.93
CA CYS A 84 4.29 -17.15 26.68
C CYS A 84 3.92 -16.19 25.55
N ALA A 85 4.38 -16.45 24.33
CA ALA A 85 4.00 -15.64 23.17
C ALA A 85 2.56 -15.93 22.75
N GLY A 86 1.85 -14.89 22.30
CA GLY A 86 0.49 -14.99 21.76
C GLY A 86 -0.63 -15.00 22.81
N VAL A 87 -0.32 -14.82 24.09
CA VAL A 87 -1.34 -14.64 25.14
C VAL A 87 -1.62 -13.16 25.38
N ILE A 88 -2.82 -12.85 25.85
CA ILE A 88 -3.15 -11.52 26.38
C ILE A 88 -2.91 -11.55 27.89
N THR A 89 -1.77 -11.06 28.34
CA THR A 89 -1.43 -10.99 29.77
C THR A 89 -2.08 -9.78 30.42
N VAL A 90 -2.87 -10.04 31.48
CA VAL A 90 -3.72 -9.05 32.14
C VAL A 90 -3.19 -8.68 33.52
N GLY A 91 -2.86 -7.40 33.70
CA GLY A 91 -2.57 -6.77 34.98
C GLY A 91 -3.84 -6.39 35.75
N ALA A 92 -3.71 -6.15 37.06
CA ALA A 92 -4.84 -5.76 37.92
C ALA A 92 -4.73 -4.31 38.37
N THR A 93 -5.84 -3.58 38.25
CA THR A 93 -6.02 -2.27 38.90
C THR A 93 -6.92 -2.36 40.13
N ALA A 94 -6.67 -1.48 41.11
CA ALA A 94 -7.55 -1.23 42.24
C ALA A 94 -8.72 -0.29 41.85
N GLY A 95 -9.64 0.02 42.77
CA GLY A 95 -10.79 0.86 42.47
C GLY A 95 -10.47 2.34 42.23
N ASP A 96 -9.26 2.78 42.57
CA ASP A 96 -8.71 4.09 42.20
C ASP A 96 -8.03 4.11 40.82
N ALA A 97 -8.15 3.00 40.06
CA ALA A 97 -7.58 2.79 38.73
C ALA A 97 -6.04 2.71 38.67
N TRP A 98 -5.35 2.69 39.82
CA TRP A 98 -3.91 2.41 39.88
C TRP A 98 -3.61 0.92 39.94
N LYS A 99 -2.34 0.55 39.72
CA LYS A 99 -1.89 -0.83 39.82
C LYS A 99 -2.21 -1.37 41.21
N ALA A 100 -2.94 -2.48 41.28
CA ALA A 100 -3.16 -3.15 42.56
C ALA A 100 -1.79 -3.51 43.19
N THR A 101 -1.68 -3.38 44.51
CA THR A 101 -0.41 -3.51 45.24
C THR A 101 0.28 -4.85 44.99
N TYR A 102 -0.50 -5.91 44.80
CA TYR A 102 -0.02 -7.27 44.51
C TYR A 102 0.22 -7.54 43.02
N SER A 103 -0.32 -6.74 42.09
CA SER A 103 -0.26 -7.07 40.66
C SER A 103 1.18 -7.15 40.19
N ASN A 104 1.52 -8.24 39.50
CA ASN A 104 2.72 -8.30 38.70
C ASN A 104 2.65 -7.28 37.56
N TYR A 105 3.83 -6.96 37.03
CA TYR A 105 4.04 -5.84 36.11
C TYR A 105 5.14 -6.15 35.09
N GLY A 106 5.36 -5.25 34.14
CA GLY A 106 6.47 -5.30 33.19
C GLY A 106 6.02 -5.40 31.75
N SER A 107 7.00 -5.56 30.84
CA SER A 107 6.78 -5.47 29.39
C SER A 107 5.95 -6.60 28.79
N THR A 108 5.72 -7.69 29.52
CA THR A 108 4.84 -8.79 29.09
C THR A 108 3.38 -8.55 29.42
N VAL A 109 3.05 -7.53 30.23
CA VAL A 109 1.66 -7.15 30.50
C VAL A 109 1.14 -6.36 29.30
N GLU A 110 0.13 -6.89 28.62
CA GLU A 110 -0.43 -6.29 27.40
C GLU A 110 -1.49 -5.24 27.72
N ILE A 111 -2.27 -5.47 28.79
CA ILE A 111 -3.41 -4.64 29.19
C ILE A 111 -3.71 -4.83 30.68
N SER A 112 -4.44 -3.90 31.29
CA SER A 112 -4.93 -4.03 32.67
C SER A 112 -6.45 -4.00 32.74
N ALA A 113 -7.01 -4.57 33.80
CA ALA A 113 -8.43 -4.54 34.10
C ALA A 113 -8.68 -4.49 35.61
N PRO A 114 -9.91 -4.15 36.07
CA PRO A 114 -10.25 -4.17 37.48
C PRO A 114 -10.01 -5.54 38.12
N GLY A 115 -9.04 -5.60 39.05
CA GLY A 115 -8.72 -6.79 39.82
C GLY A 115 -9.00 -6.63 41.31
N GLY A 116 -9.31 -5.42 41.77
CA GLY A 116 -9.61 -5.09 43.17
C GLY A 116 -8.36 -5.08 44.05
N ASP A 117 -8.42 -4.42 45.20
CA ASP A 117 -7.37 -4.43 46.21
C ASP A 117 -7.98 -4.12 47.59
N SER A 118 -7.80 -5.02 48.56
CA SER A 118 -8.38 -4.90 49.91
C SER A 118 -7.92 -3.65 50.68
N GLY A 119 -6.84 -3.00 50.25
CA GLY A 119 -6.40 -1.71 50.80
C GLY A 119 -7.19 -0.51 50.28
N TYR A 120 -8.08 -0.72 49.30
CA TYR A 120 -8.81 0.32 48.57
C TYR A 120 -10.27 -0.11 48.37
N ASP A 121 -11.14 0.84 48.02
CA ASP A 121 -12.49 0.49 47.56
C ASP A 121 -12.43 -0.23 46.20
N GLY A 122 -13.42 -1.07 45.90
CA GLY A 122 -13.54 -1.72 44.59
C GLY A 122 -12.98 -3.15 44.49
N MET A 123 -13.10 -3.95 45.55
CA MET A 123 -12.99 -5.41 45.45
C MET A 123 -13.95 -5.98 44.40
N ILE A 124 -13.61 -7.13 43.80
CA ILE A 124 -14.39 -7.72 42.71
C ILE A 124 -15.41 -8.73 43.26
N HIS A 125 -16.69 -8.39 43.13
CA HIS A 125 -17.80 -9.23 43.56
C HIS A 125 -18.11 -10.33 42.54
N SER A 126 -18.18 -11.59 42.96
CA SER A 126 -18.56 -12.69 42.06
C SER A 126 -19.23 -13.85 42.80
N THR A 127 -19.79 -14.79 42.04
CA THR A 127 -20.39 -16.02 42.56
C THR A 127 -19.34 -16.90 43.25
N LEU A 128 -19.71 -17.48 44.39
CA LEU A 128 -18.90 -18.43 45.14
C LEU A 128 -19.81 -19.51 45.75
N ASN A 129 -19.25 -20.29 46.67
CA ASN A 129 -19.94 -21.29 47.44
C ASN A 129 -19.56 -21.15 48.92
N THR A 130 -20.49 -21.44 49.83
CA THR A 130 -20.28 -21.35 51.28
C THR A 130 -19.42 -22.48 51.86
N GLY A 131 -19.17 -23.53 51.09
CA GLY A 131 -18.41 -24.70 51.51
C GLY A 131 -16.91 -24.43 51.61
N THR A 132 -16.30 -24.87 52.72
CA THR A 132 -14.86 -24.67 52.98
C THR A 132 -13.97 -25.80 52.46
N GLN A 133 -14.56 -26.95 52.09
CA GLN A 133 -13.85 -28.13 51.56
C GLN A 133 -14.60 -28.85 50.41
N ALA A 134 -15.93 -28.81 50.42
CA ALA A 134 -16.81 -29.37 49.39
C ALA A 134 -17.98 -28.41 49.16
N PRO A 135 -18.64 -28.40 47.97
CA PRO A 135 -19.77 -27.52 47.71
C PRO A 135 -20.91 -27.72 48.73
N VAL A 136 -21.44 -26.62 49.28
CA VAL A 136 -22.56 -26.59 50.24
C VAL A 136 -23.74 -25.81 49.68
N ALA A 137 -23.60 -24.50 49.51
CA ALA A 137 -24.66 -23.64 48.98
C ALA A 137 -24.08 -22.47 48.18
N ASP A 138 -24.83 -21.99 47.19
CA ASP A 138 -24.46 -20.84 46.37
C ASP A 138 -24.32 -19.58 47.22
N SER A 139 -23.34 -18.74 46.88
CA SER A 139 -23.11 -17.46 47.56
C SER A 139 -22.46 -16.46 46.61
N TYR A 140 -22.19 -15.27 47.14
CA TYR A 140 -21.32 -14.29 46.50
C TYR A 140 -20.24 -13.85 47.48
N ALA A 141 -19.10 -13.42 46.95
CA ALA A 141 -18.00 -12.91 47.75
C ALA A 141 -17.16 -11.91 46.95
N ASP A 142 -16.47 -11.05 47.71
CA ASP A 142 -15.52 -10.07 47.17
C ASP A 142 -14.11 -10.66 47.18
N TYR A 143 -13.49 -10.70 46.00
CA TYR A 143 -12.14 -11.22 45.79
C TYR A 143 -11.24 -10.16 45.15
N GLN A 144 -9.94 -10.38 45.27
CA GLN A 144 -8.93 -9.60 44.56
C GLN A 144 -7.96 -10.52 43.81
N GLY A 145 -7.42 -10.04 42.70
CA GLY A 145 -6.34 -10.69 41.98
C GLY A 145 -6.28 -10.30 40.51
N THR A 146 -5.13 -10.53 39.89
CA THR A 146 -5.05 -10.61 38.41
C THR A 146 -5.96 -11.72 37.87
N SER A 147 -6.23 -12.74 38.69
CA SER A 147 -7.27 -13.76 38.45
C SER A 147 -8.68 -13.18 38.29
N MET A 148 -8.99 -12.03 38.90
CA MET A 148 -10.27 -11.31 38.79
C MET A 148 -10.24 -10.29 37.64
N ALA A 149 -9.08 -9.74 37.30
CA ALA A 149 -8.90 -8.89 36.13
C ALA A 149 -9.02 -9.66 34.79
N THR A 150 -8.40 -10.84 34.71
CA THR A 150 -8.38 -11.70 33.51
C THR A 150 -9.78 -11.98 32.93
N PRO A 151 -10.81 -12.36 33.72
CA PRO A 151 -12.14 -12.66 33.18
C PRO A 151 -12.88 -11.42 32.67
N HIS A 152 -12.55 -10.20 33.12
CA HIS A 152 -13.11 -8.99 32.52
C HIS A 152 -12.65 -8.86 31.06
N VAL A 153 -11.36 -9.03 30.81
CA VAL A 153 -10.81 -9.00 29.43
C VAL A 153 -11.39 -10.13 28.60
N ALA A 154 -11.44 -11.37 29.12
CA ALA A 154 -12.03 -12.50 28.39
C ALA A 154 -13.51 -12.29 28.04
N GLY A 155 -14.29 -11.69 28.95
CA GLY A 155 -15.67 -11.30 28.70
C GLY A 155 -15.80 -10.25 27.60
N ILE A 156 -14.93 -9.24 27.59
CA ILE A 156 -14.92 -8.20 26.55
C ILE A 156 -14.53 -8.78 25.19
N VAL A 157 -13.55 -9.68 25.13
CA VAL A 157 -13.22 -10.40 23.88
C VAL A 157 -14.44 -11.17 23.36
N SER A 158 -15.21 -11.79 24.26
CA SER A 158 -16.45 -12.49 23.87
C SER A 158 -17.51 -11.52 23.31
N LEU A 159 -17.62 -10.31 23.86
CA LEU A 159 -18.49 -9.26 23.31
C LEU A 159 -18.00 -8.77 21.93
N MET A 160 -16.69 -8.59 21.74
CA MET A 160 -16.11 -8.23 20.43
C MET A 160 -16.43 -9.31 19.39
N ARG A 161 -16.28 -10.59 19.75
CA ARG A 161 -16.63 -11.72 18.87
C ARG A 161 -18.10 -11.78 18.51
N SER A 162 -18.99 -11.30 19.38
CA SER A 162 -20.43 -11.25 19.08
C SER A 162 -20.79 -10.30 17.93
N VAL A 163 -20.01 -9.22 17.74
CA VAL A 163 -20.19 -8.26 16.63
C VAL A 163 -19.25 -8.55 15.45
N ASN A 164 -18.19 -9.31 15.69
CA ASN A 164 -17.25 -9.78 14.69
C ASN A 164 -16.77 -11.21 14.97
N PRO A 165 -17.51 -12.23 14.51
CA PRO A 165 -17.17 -13.63 14.78
C PRO A 165 -15.80 -14.04 14.18
N THR A 166 -15.36 -13.37 13.12
CA THR A 166 -14.18 -13.69 12.34
C THR A 166 -12.92 -12.93 12.74
N ILE A 167 -13.00 -12.00 13.71
CA ILE A 167 -11.84 -11.23 14.18
C ILE A 167 -10.74 -12.18 14.69
N THR A 168 -9.50 -12.00 14.27
CA THR A 168 -8.40 -12.90 14.65
C THR A 168 -7.90 -12.60 16.07
N PRO A 169 -7.20 -13.54 16.74
CA PRO A 169 -6.59 -13.27 18.05
C PRO A 169 -5.66 -12.05 18.09
N ASP A 170 -4.94 -11.76 17.01
CA ASP A 170 -4.06 -10.58 16.92
C ASP A 170 -4.86 -9.29 16.75
N GLU A 171 -5.86 -9.27 15.86
CA GLU A 171 -6.76 -8.12 15.70
C GLU A 171 -7.50 -7.80 17.01
N VAL A 172 -7.89 -8.82 17.78
CA VAL A 172 -8.49 -8.63 19.12
C VAL A 172 -7.54 -7.87 20.04
N LEU A 173 -6.28 -8.31 20.16
CA LEU A 173 -5.31 -7.64 21.04
C LEU A 173 -5.07 -6.20 20.60
N THR A 174 -4.88 -5.96 19.30
CA THR A 174 -4.72 -4.61 18.75
C THR A 174 -5.91 -3.73 19.11
N ILE A 175 -7.15 -4.17 18.87
CA ILE A 175 -8.33 -3.38 19.22
C ILE A 175 -8.40 -3.12 20.72
N LEU A 176 -8.15 -4.12 21.57
CA LEU A 176 -8.17 -3.93 23.02
C LEU A 176 -7.16 -2.86 23.47
N GLN A 177 -5.96 -2.83 22.89
CA GLN A 177 -4.91 -1.87 23.22
C GLN A 177 -5.21 -0.46 22.67
N ASP A 178 -5.77 -0.36 21.47
CA ASP A 178 -6.10 0.92 20.84
C ASP A 178 -7.32 1.61 21.47
N THR A 179 -8.15 0.87 22.23
CA THR A 179 -9.42 1.35 22.78
C THR A 179 -9.43 1.48 24.30
N VAL A 180 -8.30 1.28 24.96
CA VAL A 180 -8.21 1.37 26.43
C VAL A 180 -8.66 2.74 26.96
N THR A 181 -9.22 2.74 28.18
CA THR A 181 -9.20 3.93 29.01
C THR A 181 -7.78 4.17 29.51
N PRO A 182 -7.16 5.34 29.26
CA PRO A 182 -5.84 5.64 29.78
C PRO A 182 -5.79 5.58 31.32
N PHE A 183 -4.65 5.19 31.88
CA PHE A 183 -4.44 5.30 33.32
C PHE A 183 -4.57 6.77 33.79
N PRO A 184 -5.00 7.02 35.03
CA PRO A 184 -5.08 8.38 35.56
C PRO A 184 -3.76 9.13 35.43
N ALA A 185 -3.81 10.45 35.20
CA ALA A 185 -2.62 11.29 35.23
C ALA A 185 -2.23 11.59 36.68
N GLY A 186 -0.95 11.46 37.05
CA GLY A 186 -0.46 11.80 38.38
C GLY A 186 0.55 10.80 38.95
N VAL A 187 0.68 10.79 40.28
CA VAL A 187 1.59 9.90 41.01
C VAL A 187 0.87 8.59 41.32
N GLY A 188 1.19 7.54 40.58
CA GLY A 188 0.73 6.18 40.83
C GLY A 188 1.61 5.16 40.10
N ASP A 189 1.54 3.89 40.52
CA ASP A 189 2.48 2.83 40.10
C ASP A 189 2.05 2.10 38.81
N CYS A 190 1.29 2.77 37.94
CA CYS A 190 0.79 2.18 36.70
C CYS A 190 1.09 3.09 35.51
N THR A 191 1.86 2.58 34.56
CA THR A 191 2.21 3.25 33.31
C THR A 191 2.10 2.26 32.16
N THR A 192 2.13 2.77 30.92
CA THR A 192 2.11 1.93 29.72
C THR A 192 3.29 0.97 29.62
N ALA A 193 4.39 1.24 30.34
CA ALA A 193 5.57 0.38 30.35
C ALA A 193 5.45 -0.83 31.30
N ILE A 194 4.58 -0.76 32.32
CA ILE A 194 4.53 -1.75 33.40
C ILE A 194 3.15 -2.39 33.58
N CYS A 195 2.09 -1.75 33.11
CA CYS A 195 0.71 -2.21 33.23
C CYS A 195 0.04 -2.53 31.87
N GLY A 196 0.81 -2.49 30.77
CA GLY A 196 0.25 -2.60 29.42
C GLY A 196 -0.45 -1.31 28.97
N ALA A 197 -1.16 -1.37 27.84
CA ALA A 197 -1.63 -0.17 27.14
C ALA A 197 -2.53 0.77 27.96
N GLY A 198 -3.32 0.22 28.89
CA GLY A 198 -4.31 0.96 29.69
C GLY A 198 -5.30 0.03 30.38
N ILE A 199 -6.41 0.58 30.86
CA ILE A 199 -7.52 -0.18 31.43
C ILE A 199 -8.48 -0.57 30.31
N VAL A 200 -8.83 -1.85 30.20
CA VAL A 200 -9.74 -2.34 29.17
C VAL A 200 -11.09 -1.60 29.17
N ASN A 201 -11.54 -1.19 27.99
CA ASN A 201 -12.82 -0.50 27.82
C ASN A 201 -13.76 -1.32 26.93
N ALA A 202 -14.82 -1.86 27.52
CA ALA A 202 -15.76 -2.72 26.80
C ALA A 202 -16.50 -1.97 25.68
N GLY A 203 -16.90 -0.72 25.92
CA GLY A 203 -17.69 0.06 24.98
C GLY A 203 -16.89 0.33 23.70
N ASP A 204 -15.70 0.92 23.86
CA ASP A 204 -14.87 1.31 22.73
C ASP A 204 -14.32 0.08 21.98
N ALA A 205 -13.93 -0.99 22.69
CA ALA A 205 -13.45 -2.23 22.07
C ALA A 205 -14.54 -2.91 21.21
N VAL A 206 -15.77 -3.02 21.73
CA VAL A 206 -16.89 -3.62 20.98
C VAL A 206 -17.28 -2.74 19.80
N GLN A 207 -17.27 -1.41 19.95
CA GLN A 207 -17.52 -0.53 18.82
C GLN A 207 -16.48 -0.72 17.74
N ALA A 208 -15.18 -0.65 18.07
CA ALA A 208 -14.09 -0.83 17.12
C ALA A 208 -14.08 -2.20 16.43
N ALA A 209 -14.60 -3.25 17.08
CA ALA A 209 -14.71 -4.58 16.48
C ALA A 209 -15.78 -4.68 15.37
N ARG A 210 -16.73 -3.75 15.27
CA ARG A 210 -17.84 -3.84 14.31
C ARG A 210 -17.36 -3.89 12.85
N GLN A 211 -17.85 -4.89 12.13
CA GLN A 211 -17.62 -5.06 10.70
C GLN A 211 -18.46 -4.09 9.87
N GLY A 212 -17.89 -3.60 8.77
CA GLY A 212 -18.60 -2.81 7.77
C GLY A 212 -18.98 -3.64 6.54
N SER A 213 -19.35 -2.95 5.47
CA SER A 213 -19.62 -3.56 4.17
C SER A 213 -19.09 -2.71 3.02
N ILE A 214 -18.90 -3.35 1.87
CA ILE A 214 -18.74 -2.66 0.59
C ILE A 214 -19.89 -3.11 -0.32
N SER A 215 -20.66 -2.16 -0.85
CA SER A 215 -21.70 -2.41 -1.85
C SER A 215 -21.52 -1.48 -3.04
N GLY A 216 -22.28 -1.73 -4.10
CA GLY A 216 -22.42 -0.77 -5.19
C GLY A 216 -23.10 -1.40 -6.38
N THR A 217 -23.10 -0.67 -7.47
CA THR A 217 -23.72 -1.04 -8.74
C THR A 217 -22.68 -1.11 -9.85
N VAL A 218 -22.72 -2.18 -10.65
CA VAL A 218 -21.93 -2.30 -11.86
C VAL A 218 -22.83 -2.02 -13.05
N THR A 219 -22.52 -0.97 -13.80
CA THR A 219 -23.26 -0.56 -15.00
C THR A 219 -22.39 -0.67 -16.25
N GLY A 220 -23.01 -0.70 -17.43
CA GLY A 220 -22.30 -0.53 -18.70
C GLY A 220 -22.23 0.95 -19.06
N ALA A 221 -21.04 1.47 -19.39
CA ALA A 221 -20.87 2.88 -19.74
C ALA A 221 -21.65 3.29 -21.01
N ASP A 222 -22.01 2.33 -21.86
CA ASP A 222 -22.78 2.50 -23.08
C ASP A 222 -24.29 2.56 -22.89
N THR A 223 -24.80 1.86 -21.88
CA THR A 223 -26.23 1.68 -21.66
C THR A 223 -26.72 2.39 -20.41
N SER A 224 -25.82 2.69 -19.48
CA SER A 224 -26.13 3.08 -18.10
C SER A 224 -27.03 2.08 -17.35
N LEU A 225 -27.16 0.85 -17.88
CA LEU A 225 -27.94 -0.21 -17.28
C LEU A 225 -27.07 -1.07 -16.37
N GLY A 226 -27.66 -1.56 -15.30
CA GLY A 226 -27.06 -2.54 -14.40
C GLY A 226 -26.68 -3.81 -15.16
N LEU A 227 -25.45 -4.26 -14.96
CA LEU A 227 -24.92 -5.46 -15.59
C LEU A 227 -25.10 -6.65 -14.66
N SER A 228 -25.93 -7.60 -15.05
CA SER A 228 -26.19 -8.80 -14.25
C SER A 228 -25.11 -9.87 -14.37
N GLY A 229 -24.89 -10.64 -13.30
CA GLY A 229 -23.95 -11.76 -13.30
C GLY A 229 -22.51 -11.32 -13.59
N ARG A 230 -22.10 -10.14 -13.11
CA ARG A 230 -20.71 -9.66 -13.16
C ARG A 230 -20.00 -10.08 -11.90
N THR A 231 -18.90 -10.78 -12.05
CA THR A 231 -18.03 -11.12 -10.92
C THR A 231 -17.33 -9.87 -10.44
N VAL A 232 -17.44 -9.61 -9.14
CA VAL A 232 -16.69 -8.58 -8.42
C VAL A 232 -15.78 -9.31 -7.44
N GLU A 233 -14.50 -8.99 -7.46
CA GLU A 233 -13.46 -9.58 -6.62
C GLU A 233 -12.96 -8.52 -5.63
N LEU A 234 -12.91 -8.87 -4.34
CA LEU A 234 -12.42 -7.99 -3.27
C LEU A 234 -10.99 -8.38 -2.89
N TYR A 235 -10.08 -7.42 -2.93
CA TYR A 235 -8.69 -7.57 -2.54
C TYR A 235 -8.37 -6.76 -1.29
N LYS A 236 -7.45 -7.27 -0.46
CA LYS A 236 -6.84 -6.54 0.67
C LYS A 236 -5.34 -6.84 0.65
N GLY A 237 -4.50 -5.80 0.64
CA GLY A 237 -3.04 -5.97 0.58
C GLY A 237 -2.55 -6.75 -0.65
N GLY A 238 -3.29 -6.72 -1.76
CA GLY A 238 -2.97 -7.47 -2.98
C GLY A 238 -3.47 -8.91 -3.01
N ILE A 239 -4.03 -9.42 -1.92
CA ILE A 239 -4.54 -10.79 -1.80
C ILE A 239 -6.05 -10.80 -1.98
N LEU A 240 -6.55 -11.70 -2.83
CA LEU A 240 -7.99 -11.94 -3.01
C LEU A 240 -8.60 -12.43 -1.70
N GLN A 241 -9.57 -11.70 -1.17
CA GLN A 241 -10.27 -12.05 0.07
C GLN A 241 -11.53 -12.85 -0.23
N SER A 242 -12.32 -12.39 -1.20
CA SER A 242 -13.59 -13.00 -1.57
C SER A 242 -14.04 -12.52 -2.97
N SER A 243 -15.06 -13.16 -3.51
CA SER A 243 -15.74 -12.74 -4.74
C SER A 243 -17.24 -12.87 -4.62
N THR A 244 -17.97 -12.00 -5.28
CA THR A 244 -19.43 -12.04 -5.40
C THR A 244 -19.85 -11.81 -6.85
N THR A 245 -21.15 -11.91 -7.14
CA THR A 245 -21.72 -11.61 -8.46
C THR A 245 -22.85 -10.62 -8.35
N THR A 246 -22.96 -9.72 -9.32
CA THR A 246 -24.06 -8.76 -9.37
C THR A 246 -25.42 -9.41 -9.63
N ASP A 247 -26.47 -8.83 -9.03
CA ASP A 247 -27.87 -9.23 -9.22
C ASP A 247 -28.44 -8.78 -10.58
N GLY A 248 -29.76 -8.91 -10.78
CA GLY A 248 -30.44 -8.49 -12.02
C GLY A 248 -30.37 -6.99 -12.33
N SER A 249 -30.15 -6.17 -11.31
CA SER A 249 -30.04 -4.71 -11.39
C SER A 249 -28.59 -4.23 -11.37
N GLY A 250 -27.61 -5.14 -11.37
CA GLY A 250 -26.19 -4.81 -11.32
C GLY A 250 -25.64 -4.57 -9.91
N ASN A 251 -26.42 -4.77 -8.85
CA ASN A 251 -25.98 -4.52 -7.48
C ASN A 251 -25.13 -5.67 -6.95
N TYR A 252 -24.15 -5.35 -6.11
CA TYR A 252 -23.36 -6.34 -5.38
C TYR A 252 -23.12 -5.90 -3.93
N THR A 253 -22.74 -6.85 -3.07
CA THR A 253 -22.41 -6.57 -1.66
C THR A 253 -21.37 -7.54 -1.13
N PHE A 254 -20.41 -7.01 -0.38
CA PHE A 254 -19.50 -7.70 0.53
C PHE A 254 -19.83 -7.24 1.95
N ALA A 255 -20.55 -8.07 2.70
CA ALA A 255 -20.86 -7.80 4.11
C ALA A 255 -19.80 -8.44 5.03
N GLY A 256 -19.73 -7.98 6.29
CA GLY A 256 -18.84 -8.59 7.28
C GLY A 256 -17.35 -8.31 6.99
N LEU A 257 -17.03 -7.09 6.58
CA LEU A 257 -15.65 -6.71 6.31
C LEU A 257 -15.02 -6.11 7.57
N ASN A 258 -13.87 -6.65 7.98
CA ASN A 258 -13.04 -6.02 9.00
C ASN A 258 -12.67 -4.60 8.56
N PRO A 259 -12.74 -3.59 9.46
CA PRO A 259 -12.34 -2.24 9.14
C PRO A 259 -10.93 -2.19 8.54
N SER A 260 -10.75 -1.45 7.46
CA SER A 260 -9.46 -1.33 6.78
C SER A 260 -9.45 -0.15 5.82
N THR A 261 -8.28 0.46 5.64
CA THR A 261 -8.04 1.55 4.69
C THR A 261 -7.48 1.07 3.35
N ASN A 262 -7.44 -0.24 3.09
CA ASN A 262 -6.68 -0.82 1.96
C ASN A 262 -7.43 -1.94 1.21
N TYR A 263 -8.75 -1.83 1.12
CA TYR A 263 -9.50 -2.68 0.19
C TYR A 263 -9.35 -2.16 -1.25
N LYS A 264 -9.45 -3.06 -2.21
CA LYS A 264 -9.56 -2.73 -3.65
C LYS A 264 -10.53 -3.70 -4.30
N LEU A 265 -11.23 -3.24 -5.34
CA LEU A 265 -12.17 -4.08 -6.07
C LEU A 265 -11.74 -4.25 -7.51
N ARG A 266 -11.93 -5.46 -8.03
CA ARG A 266 -11.82 -5.76 -9.45
C ARG A 266 -13.19 -6.18 -9.98
N PHE A 267 -13.61 -5.50 -11.02
CA PHE A 267 -14.78 -5.84 -11.82
C PHE A 267 -14.32 -6.66 -13.00
N VAL A 268 -14.64 -7.95 -12.99
CA VAL A 268 -14.12 -8.89 -13.99
C VAL A 268 -14.70 -8.58 -15.36
N GLY A 269 -13.80 -8.38 -16.33
CA GLY A 269 -14.17 -8.11 -17.71
C GLY A 269 -14.79 -9.32 -18.41
N THR A 270 -15.38 -9.09 -19.57
CA THR A 270 -15.95 -10.14 -20.42
C THR A 270 -15.52 -9.98 -21.87
N ALA A 271 -16.11 -10.75 -22.80
CA ALA A 271 -15.96 -10.51 -24.23
C ALA A 271 -16.53 -9.15 -24.68
N PHE A 272 -17.40 -8.54 -23.89
CA PHE A 272 -18.06 -7.26 -24.22
C PHE A 272 -17.52 -6.08 -23.43
N TYR A 273 -16.98 -6.30 -22.23
CA TYR A 273 -16.49 -5.24 -21.34
C TYR A 273 -15.04 -5.49 -20.93
N LEU A 274 -14.26 -4.43 -20.77
CA LEU A 274 -12.90 -4.52 -20.23
C LEU A 274 -12.93 -4.87 -18.73
N PRO A 275 -11.92 -5.58 -18.21
CA PRO A 275 -11.72 -5.66 -16.77
C PRO A 275 -11.33 -4.28 -16.25
N GLN A 276 -11.85 -3.92 -15.09
CA GLN A 276 -11.57 -2.64 -14.43
C GLN A 276 -11.44 -2.84 -12.93
N PHE A 277 -10.85 -1.86 -12.25
CA PHE A 277 -10.80 -1.79 -10.80
C PHE A 277 -11.57 -0.57 -10.30
N ASN A 278 -11.77 -0.46 -8.98
CA ASN A 278 -12.46 0.68 -8.38
C ASN A 278 -11.86 2.03 -8.84
N GLY A 279 -12.74 2.98 -9.15
CA GLY A 279 -12.36 4.25 -9.79
C GLY A 279 -12.02 4.16 -11.27
N GLY A 280 -12.34 3.04 -11.94
CA GLY A 280 -12.07 2.84 -13.37
C GLY A 280 -10.61 2.52 -13.71
N ALA A 281 -9.78 2.19 -12.71
CA ALA A 281 -8.36 1.94 -12.91
C ALA A 281 -8.11 0.67 -13.74
N PRO A 282 -7.07 0.64 -14.59
CA PRO A 282 -6.79 -0.48 -15.49
C PRO A 282 -6.10 -1.67 -14.79
N SER A 283 -5.56 -1.47 -13.59
CA SER A 283 -4.83 -2.49 -12.84
C SER A 283 -5.00 -2.34 -11.33
N LEU A 284 -4.74 -3.42 -10.59
CA LEU A 284 -4.77 -3.42 -9.12
C LEU A 284 -3.75 -2.44 -8.51
N ALA A 285 -2.61 -2.24 -9.20
CA ALA A 285 -1.58 -1.29 -8.78
C ALA A 285 -2.06 0.16 -8.93
N ALA A 286 -2.75 0.48 -10.03
CA ALA A 286 -3.28 1.82 -10.30
C ALA A 286 -4.54 2.17 -9.51
N ALA A 287 -5.28 1.17 -9.02
CA ALA A 287 -6.52 1.39 -8.26
C ALA A 287 -6.26 2.08 -6.91
N GLY A 288 -7.06 3.09 -6.58
CA GLY A 288 -7.05 3.75 -5.27
C GLY A 288 -7.50 2.80 -4.15
N ALA A 289 -7.13 3.10 -2.91
CA ALA A 289 -7.58 2.32 -1.77
C ALA A 289 -9.02 2.68 -1.38
N VAL A 290 -9.83 1.67 -1.10
CA VAL A 290 -11.19 1.79 -0.54
C VAL A 290 -11.10 1.58 0.97
N THR A 291 -11.61 2.54 1.73
CA THR A 291 -11.65 2.49 3.19
C THR A 291 -13.02 2.02 3.66
N VAL A 292 -13.04 0.96 4.46
CA VAL A 292 -14.20 0.53 5.24
C VAL A 292 -13.95 0.96 6.68
N ALA A 293 -14.73 1.93 7.14
CA ALA A 293 -14.71 2.35 8.53
C ALA A 293 -15.49 1.36 9.43
N VAL A 294 -15.29 1.49 10.73
CA VAL A 294 -15.96 0.68 11.76
C VAL A 294 -17.48 0.71 11.59
N GLY A 295 -18.10 -0.45 11.37
CA GLY A 295 -19.55 -0.59 11.25
C GLY A 295 -20.18 0.15 10.05
N ALA A 296 -19.38 0.66 9.11
CA ALA A 296 -19.86 1.52 8.04
C ALA A 296 -20.08 0.75 6.73
N ASP A 297 -21.13 1.13 6.02
CA ASP A 297 -21.37 0.70 4.65
C ASP A 297 -20.65 1.66 3.69
N THR A 298 -19.87 1.09 2.77
CA THR A 298 -19.07 1.84 1.80
C THR A 298 -19.60 1.56 0.40
N ASP A 299 -20.03 2.61 -0.29
CA ASP A 299 -20.54 2.49 -1.64
C ASP A 299 -19.42 2.67 -2.69
N VAL A 300 -19.34 1.74 -3.64
CA VAL A 300 -18.35 1.74 -4.73
C VAL A 300 -19.01 1.29 -6.03
N ASP A 301 -19.45 2.26 -6.82
CA ASP A 301 -19.98 1.99 -8.16
C ASP A 301 -18.89 1.77 -9.21
N ALA A 302 -19.27 1.08 -10.29
CA ALA A 302 -18.45 0.92 -11.48
C ALA A 302 -19.26 1.09 -12.76
N SER A 303 -18.64 1.69 -13.78
CA SER A 303 -19.19 1.79 -15.13
C SER A 303 -18.22 1.16 -16.12
N LEU A 304 -18.50 -0.07 -16.53
CA LEU A 304 -17.60 -0.85 -17.35
C LEU A 304 -17.58 -0.34 -18.79
N ILE A 305 -16.37 -0.16 -19.32
CA ILE A 305 -16.14 0.31 -20.68
C ILE A 305 -16.32 -0.87 -21.65
N PRO A 306 -17.20 -0.75 -22.68
CA PRO A 306 -17.32 -1.75 -23.70
C PRO A 306 -16.01 -1.96 -24.48
N ARG A 307 -15.70 -3.19 -24.85
CA ARG A 307 -14.55 -3.52 -25.70
C ARG A 307 -14.68 -2.96 -27.12
N SER A 308 -15.89 -2.61 -27.55
CA SER A 308 -16.13 -1.89 -28.81
C SER A 308 -15.71 -0.43 -28.75
N TRP A 309 -15.57 0.16 -27.55
CA TRP A 309 -15.23 1.57 -27.36
C TRP A 309 -13.73 1.83 -27.45
N ARG A 310 -13.17 1.58 -28.63
CA ARG A 310 -11.75 1.76 -28.93
C ARG A 310 -11.52 3.11 -29.60
N ALA A 311 -10.49 3.82 -29.15
CA ALA A 311 -9.99 4.98 -29.87
C ALA A 311 -9.28 4.55 -31.15
N THR A 312 -9.29 5.45 -32.12
CA THR A 312 -8.52 5.35 -33.34
C THR A 312 -7.55 6.52 -33.42
N VAL A 313 -6.30 6.26 -33.79
CA VAL A 313 -5.35 7.30 -34.16
C VAL A 313 -5.12 7.24 -35.66
N THR A 314 -5.29 8.38 -36.33
CA THR A 314 -4.95 8.55 -37.74
C THR A 314 -3.87 9.60 -37.89
N GLY A 315 -3.20 9.63 -39.04
CA GLY A 315 -2.33 10.75 -39.36
C GLY A 315 -1.65 10.57 -40.70
N THR A 316 -0.86 11.57 -41.05
CA THR A 316 -0.02 11.59 -42.25
C THR A 316 1.42 11.82 -41.84
N VAL A 317 2.34 11.05 -42.42
CA VAL A 317 3.76 11.23 -42.26
C VAL A 317 4.34 11.84 -43.54
N THR A 318 5.02 12.98 -43.40
CA THR A 318 5.61 13.71 -44.54
C THR A 318 7.10 14.00 -44.33
N ASN A 319 7.79 14.28 -45.43
CA ASN A 319 9.16 14.78 -45.42
C ASN A 319 9.16 16.22 -44.93
N ARG A 320 9.95 16.53 -43.90
CA ARG A 320 10.02 17.88 -43.33
C ARG A 320 10.50 18.96 -44.30
N ILE A 321 11.34 18.59 -45.27
CA ILE A 321 11.92 19.52 -46.24
C ILE A 321 10.95 19.77 -47.39
N THR A 322 10.44 18.70 -48.00
CA THR A 322 9.68 18.79 -49.26
C THR A 322 8.17 18.82 -49.04
N GLY A 323 7.69 18.45 -47.84
CA GLY A 323 6.28 18.21 -47.56
C GLY A 323 5.71 16.95 -48.21
N ALA A 324 6.51 16.18 -48.96
CA ALA A 324 6.04 15.01 -49.68
C ALA A 324 5.63 13.89 -48.71
N PRO A 325 4.55 13.13 -49.00
CA PRO A 325 4.14 12.00 -48.18
C PRO A 325 5.21 10.90 -48.16
N LEU A 326 5.36 10.25 -47.01
CA LEU A 326 6.33 9.17 -46.81
C LEU A 326 5.63 7.83 -46.69
N GLN A 327 5.86 6.93 -47.64
CA GLN A 327 5.37 5.56 -47.60
C GLN A 327 6.32 4.65 -46.81
N GLY A 328 5.77 3.64 -46.13
CA GLY A 328 6.55 2.59 -45.47
C GLY A 328 7.18 2.99 -44.14
N ILE A 329 6.88 4.19 -43.63
CA ILE A 329 7.24 4.57 -42.26
C ILE A 329 6.40 3.72 -41.31
N THR A 330 7.06 2.96 -40.44
CA THR A 330 6.37 2.19 -39.40
C THR A 330 6.05 3.10 -38.23
N VAL A 331 4.76 3.35 -38.01
CA VAL A 331 4.21 4.07 -36.85
C VAL A 331 3.83 3.05 -35.78
N ARG A 332 4.46 3.12 -34.61
CA ARG A 332 4.24 2.20 -33.49
C ARG A 332 3.60 2.92 -32.32
N ALA A 333 2.56 2.35 -31.75
CA ALA A 333 1.94 2.82 -30.51
C ALA A 333 2.53 2.07 -29.31
N TYR A 334 2.79 2.81 -28.24
CA TYR A 334 3.25 2.33 -26.94
C TYR A 334 2.24 2.77 -25.88
N VAL A 335 2.03 1.93 -24.87
CA VAL A 335 1.27 2.27 -23.66
C VAL A 335 2.19 2.09 -22.45
N ASP A 336 2.43 3.15 -21.69
CA ASP A 336 3.35 3.17 -20.55
C ASP A 336 4.71 2.50 -20.89
N ASP A 337 5.34 2.93 -21.99
CA ASP A 337 6.59 2.40 -22.57
C ASP A 337 6.55 0.95 -23.10
N VAL A 338 5.40 0.27 -23.08
CA VAL A 338 5.22 -1.09 -23.62
C VAL A 338 4.71 -1.05 -25.04
N TYR A 339 5.38 -1.76 -25.96
CA TYR A 339 4.95 -1.85 -27.36
C TYR A 339 3.57 -2.51 -27.48
N TYR A 340 2.65 -1.86 -28.21
CA TYR A 340 1.30 -2.36 -28.44
C TYR A 340 1.09 -2.86 -29.87
N VAL A 341 1.22 -1.95 -30.85
CA VAL A 341 0.94 -2.25 -32.27
C VAL A 341 1.78 -1.36 -33.17
N GLY A 342 1.99 -1.77 -34.42
CA GLY A 342 2.59 -0.90 -35.43
C GLY A 342 1.99 -1.11 -36.81
N VAL A 343 1.86 -0.02 -37.56
CA VAL A 343 1.32 0.00 -38.93
C VAL A 343 2.27 0.78 -39.84
N PRO A 344 2.47 0.35 -41.09
CA PRO A 344 3.20 1.14 -42.08
C PRO A 344 2.31 2.26 -42.64
N THR A 345 2.92 3.38 -43.01
CA THR A 345 2.25 4.41 -43.80
C THR A 345 2.00 3.96 -45.24
N GLN A 346 0.86 4.37 -45.78
CA GLN A 346 0.45 4.12 -47.17
C GLN A 346 1.20 5.01 -48.18
N ALA A 347 0.97 4.82 -49.48
CA ALA A 347 1.61 5.59 -50.54
C ALA A 347 1.36 7.11 -50.45
N ASN A 348 0.19 7.51 -49.92
CA ASN A 348 -0.15 8.91 -49.64
C ASN A 348 0.35 9.40 -48.27
N GLY A 349 1.20 8.62 -47.58
CA GLY A 349 1.75 8.96 -46.26
C GLY A 349 0.82 8.74 -45.09
N THR A 350 -0.44 8.34 -45.33
CA THR A 350 -1.43 8.17 -44.25
C THR A 350 -1.25 6.87 -43.48
N TYR A 351 -1.69 6.85 -42.23
CA TYR A 351 -1.75 5.66 -41.39
C TYR A 351 -3.00 5.66 -40.50
N THR A 352 -3.40 4.49 -40.02
CA THR A 352 -4.52 4.32 -39.09
C THR A 352 -4.20 3.21 -38.10
N ILE A 353 -4.25 3.53 -36.81
CA ILE A 353 -4.13 2.60 -35.69
C ILE A 353 -5.47 2.61 -34.96
N ALA A 354 -6.28 1.58 -35.18
CA ALA A 354 -7.53 1.37 -34.47
C ALA A 354 -7.31 0.44 -33.27
N GLY A 355 -8.30 0.36 -32.37
CA GLY A 355 -8.25 -0.62 -31.29
C GLY A 355 -7.45 -0.17 -30.06
N LEU A 356 -7.26 1.14 -29.89
CA LEU A 356 -6.54 1.71 -28.75
C LEU A 356 -7.50 1.88 -27.57
N ASP A 357 -7.05 1.54 -26.38
CA ASP A 357 -7.84 1.67 -25.15
C ASP A 357 -7.47 2.97 -24.42
N PRO A 358 -8.34 4.00 -24.41
CA PRO A 358 -8.03 5.27 -23.75
C PRO A 358 -7.73 5.15 -22.25
N ALA A 359 -8.21 4.08 -21.59
CA ALA A 359 -8.03 3.87 -20.16
C ALA A 359 -6.78 3.05 -19.82
N ALA A 360 -6.04 2.53 -20.82
CA ALA A 360 -4.93 1.61 -20.57
C ALA A 360 -3.67 2.28 -19.99
N GLY A 361 -3.48 3.58 -20.20
CA GLY A 361 -2.29 4.30 -19.76
C GLY A 361 -1.97 5.50 -20.67
N SER A 362 -0.74 6.01 -20.55
CA SER A 362 -0.24 7.07 -21.43
C SER A 362 0.16 6.47 -22.79
N TRP A 363 -0.38 7.01 -23.88
CA TRP A 363 -0.12 6.52 -25.23
C TRP A 363 0.90 7.37 -25.96
N ASP A 364 1.97 6.75 -26.45
CA ASP A 364 3.02 7.42 -27.23
C ASP A 364 3.14 6.81 -28.63
N LEU A 365 3.47 7.63 -29.63
CA LEU A 365 3.75 7.16 -30.99
C LEU A 365 5.23 7.30 -31.33
N ARG A 366 5.78 6.25 -31.95
CA ARG A 366 7.14 6.21 -32.48
C ARG A 366 7.12 5.98 -33.98
N PHE A 367 7.83 6.83 -34.71
CA PHE A 367 7.96 6.80 -36.16
C PHE A 367 9.33 6.26 -36.54
N THR A 368 9.35 5.19 -37.33
CA THR A 368 10.59 4.49 -37.71
C THR A 368 10.64 4.20 -39.20
N ASP A 369 11.76 4.54 -39.83
CA ASP A 369 12.05 4.23 -41.22
C ASP A 369 13.00 3.02 -41.28
N GLY A 370 12.55 1.93 -41.90
CA GLY A 370 13.35 0.72 -42.06
C GLY A 370 14.54 0.88 -43.02
N SER A 371 14.52 1.90 -43.90
CA SER A 371 15.62 2.17 -44.84
C SER A 371 16.77 2.97 -44.21
N GLY A 372 16.54 3.63 -43.07
CA GLY A 372 17.52 4.51 -42.42
C GLY A 372 17.70 5.87 -43.10
N THR A 373 16.81 6.26 -44.01
CA THR A 373 16.85 7.58 -44.67
C THR A 373 16.43 8.69 -43.70
N TYR A 374 15.42 8.41 -42.88
CA TYR A 374 14.88 9.36 -41.92
C TYR A 374 15.28 9.01 -40.48
N ARG A 375 15.41 10.05 -39.66
CA ARG A 375 15.71 9.88 -38.24
C ARG A 375 14.50 9.30 -37.49
N LEU A 376 14.76 8.36 -36.58
CA LEU A 376 13.76 7.90 -35.61
C LEU A 376 13.33 9.06 -34.72
N GLN A 377 12.01 9.22 -34.56
CA GLN A 377 11.44 10.21 -33.64
C GLN A 377 10.15 9.69 -33.01
N TRP A 378 9.82 10.27 -31.87
CA TRP A 378 8.52 10.18 -31.23
C TRP A 378 7.64 11.35 -31.67
N TRP A 379 6.33 11.26 -31.44
CA TRP A 379 5.39 12.32 -31.80
C TRP A 379 5.80 13.67 -31.18
N GLU A 380 5.51 14.75 -31.90
CA GLU A 380 5.99 16.12 -31.57
C GLU A 380 7.52 16.25 -31.40
N ASN A 381 8.28 15.48 -32.18
CA ASN A 381 9.76 15.54 -32.27
C ASN A 381 10.49 15.11 -31.00
N GLY A 382 9.88 14.25 -30.17
CA GLY A 382 10.59 13.63 -29.06
C GLY A 382 11.73 12.73 -29.57
N ILE A 383 12.96 12.95 -29.11
CA ILE A 383 14.11 12.13 -29.55
C ILE A 383 14.20 10.78 -28.82
N LYS A 384 13.48 10.61 -27.70
CA LYS A 384 13.42 9.39 -26.88
C LYS A 384 12.08 9.31 -26.13
N PRO A 385 11.66 8.14 -25.61
CA PRO A 385 10.33 7.96 -25.01
C PRO A 385 10.03 8.97 -23.89
N GLN A 386 11.02 9.27 -23.03
CA GLN A 386 10.82 10.11 -21.85
C GLN A 386 10.50 11.58 -22.18
N VAL A 387 10.69 12.01 -23.42
CA VAL A 387 10.36 13.37 -23.89
C VAL A 387 9.29 13.36 -24.97
N ALA A 388 8.69 12.20 -25.25
CA ALA A 388 7.56 12.11 -26.16
C ALA A 388 6.37 12.90 -25.60
N THR A 389 5.63 13.54 -26.50
CA THR A 389 4.33 14.10 -26.14
C THR A 389 3.30 12.98 -26.27
N PRO A 390 2.54 12.66 -25.20
CA PRO A 390 1.49 11.65 -25.28
C PRO A 390 0.36 12.06 -26.22
N VAL A 391 -0.21 11.08 -26.91
CA VAL A 391 -1.43 11.24 -27.69
C VAL A 391 -2.64 11.11 -26.76
N SER A 392 -3.40 12.17 -26.61
CA SER A 392 -4.66 12.15 -25.87
C SER A 392 -5.72 11.35 -26.64
N LEU A 393 -6.17 10.25 -26.05
CA LEU A 393 -7.22 9.40 -26.60
C LEU A 393 -8.53 9.63 -25.86
N ALA A 394 -9.65 9.57 -26.58
CA ALA A 394 -10.99 9.56 -26.01
C ALA A 394 -11.80 8.39 -26.58
N VAL A 395 -12.79 7.93 -25.82
CA VAL A 395 -13.63 6.78 -26.20
C VAL A 395 -14.41 7.09 -27.48
N ASN A 396 -14.43 6.15 -28.43
CA ASN A 396 -15.09 6.28 -29.74
C ASN A 396 -14.69 7.52 -30.56
N THR A 397 -13.54 8.12 -30.29
CA THR A 397 -13.02 9.22 -31.09
C THR A 397 -11.91 8.77 -32.03
N THR A 398 -11.70 9.58 -33.07
CA THR A 398 -10.50 9.52 -33.89
C THR A 398 -9.64 10.73 -33.56
N THR A 399 -8.39 10.49 -33.13
CA THR A 399 -7.40 11.54 -32.88
C THR A 399 -6.42 11.58 -34.05
N THR A 400 -6.13 12.77 -34.57
CA THR A 400 -5.12 12.96 -35.61
C THR A 400 -3.76 13.26 -35.00
N ALA A 401 -2.73 12.52 -35.42
CA ALA A 401 -1.35 12.68 -34.98
C ALA A 401 -0.42 12.70 -36.21
N ASP A 402 -0.34 13.84 -36.89
CA ASP A 402 0.56 14.01 -38.03
C ASP A 402 2.02 14.09 -37.58
N ALA A 403 2.95 13.72 -38.46
CA ALA A 403 4.39 13.81 -38.20
C ALA A 403 5.18 14.21 -39.43
N GLN A 404 6.20 15.04 -39.23
CA GLN A 404 7.17 15.39 -40.27
C GLN A 404 8.54 14.81 -39.91
N LEU A 405 9.06 13.90 -40.74
CA LEU A 405 10.37 13.29 -40.50
C LEU A 405 11.49 14.08 -41.15
N THR A 406 12.59 14.24 -40.42
CA THR A 406 13.81 14.89 -40.91
C THR A 406 14.72 13.84 -41.55
N PRO A 407 15.13 14.01 -42.83
CA PRO A 407 16.16 13.18 -43.44
C PRO A 407 17.46 13.24 -42.62
N ASN A 408 18.16 12.12 -42.46
CA ASN A 408 19.42 12.10 -41.71
C ASN A 408 20.48 13.05 -42.31
N ALA A 409 20.49 13.21 -43.64
CA ALA A 409 21.36 14.16 -44.34
C ALA A 409 21.04 15.64 -44.09
N SER A 410 19.89 15.93 -43.48
CA SER A 410 19.41 17.29 -43.20
C SER A 410 19.23 17.53 -41.69
N LEU A 411 19.85 16.69 -40.84
CA LEU A 411 19.88 16.95 -39.41
C LEU A 411 20.72 18.21 -39.14
N PRO A 412 20.27 19.10 -38.23
CA PRO A 412 21.08 20.24 -37.82
C PRO A 412 22.27 19.76 -36.99
N THR A 413 23.36 20.51 -37.05
CA THR A 413 24.50 20.33 -36.14
C THR A 413 24.49 21.45 -35.11
N LEU A 414 24.54 21.09 -33.82
CA LEU A 414 24.78 22.03 -32.74
C LEU A 414 26.22 21.87 -32.25
N SER A 415 27.03 22.90 -32.37
CA SER A 415 28.43 22.87 -31.95
C SER A 415 28.79 24.10 -31.14
N GLY A 416 29.93 24.09 -30.49
CA GLY A 416 30.47 25.26 -29.82
C GLY A 416 31.82 24.97 -29.21
N THR A 417 32.40 26.00 -28.61
CA THR A 417 33.60 25.93 -27.80
C THR A 417 33.31 26.40 -26.38
N VAL A 418 33.95 25.76 -25.42
CA VAL A 418 33.92 26.16 -24.03
C VAL A 418 35.30 26.70 -23.64
N ARG A 419 35.34 27.92 -23.12
CA ARG A 419 36.58 28.64 -22.81
C ARG A 419 36.56 29.22 -21.40
N ALA A 420 37.73 29.51 -20.87
CA ALA A 420 37.88 30.09 -19.54
C ALA A 420 37.67 31.61 -19.57
N ASP A 421 36.89 32.12 -18.61
CA ASP A 421 36.72 33.56 -18.43
C ASP A 421 38.06 34.27 -18.19
N GLY A 422 38.18 35.46 -18.77
CA GLY A 422 39.36 36.33 -18.66
C GLY A 422 40.59 35.89 -19.47
N THR A 423 40.83 34.58 -19.65
CA THR A 423 41.99 34.06 -20.38
C THR A 423 41.66 33.58 -21.80
N ASN A 424 40.38 33.28 -22.07
CA ASN A 424 39.90 32.72 -23.32
C ASN A 424 40.55 31.37 -23.72
N ALA A 425 41.21 30.71 -22.76
CA ALA A 425 41.85 29.41 -22.96
C ALA A 425 40.78 28.32 -23.15
N PRO A 426 40.95 27.38 -24.09
CA PRO A 426 39.99 26.29 -24.28
C PRO A 426 39.95 25.37 -23.06
N ILE A 427 38.75 24.93 -22.67
CA ILE A 427 38.57 24.02 -21.54
C ILE A 427 38.17 22.63 -22.04
N GLN A 428 39.04 21.65 -21.80
CA GLN A 428 38.77 20.23 -22.05
C GLN A 428 37.98 19.60 -20.90
N GLY A 429 37.13 18.62 -21.21
CA GLY A 429 36.48 17.79 -20.20
C GLY A 429 35.15 18.33 -19.66
N ILE A 430 34.66 19.45 -20.19
CA ILE A 430 33.35 19.99 -19.81
C ILE A 430 32.25 19.12 -20.39
N GLU A 431 31.34 18.67 -19.52
CA GLU A 431 30.14 17.96 -19.89
C GLU A 431 29.07 18.97 -20.36
N VAL A 432 28.74 18.91 -21.65
CA VAL A 432 27.67 19.70 -22.27
C VAL A 432 26.44 18.82 -22.45
N ARG A 433 25.35 19.17 -21.79
CA ARG A 433 24.06 18.44 -21.89
C ARG A 433 23.03 19.25 -22.64
N ALA A 434 22.41 18.65 -23.64
CA ALA A 434 21.23 19.21 -24.32
C ALA A 434 19.96 18.70 -23.67
N PHE A 435 19.03 19.61 -23.35
CA PHE A 435 17.74 19.31 -22.73
C PHE A 435 16.58 19.62 -23.68
N GLN A 436 15.61 18.71 -23.77
CA GLN A 436 14.31 18.88 -24.44
C GLN A 436 13.22 18.57 -23.42
N ASN A 437 12.18 19.40 -23.35
CA ASN A 437 11.08 19.23 -22.38
C ASN A 437 11.57 19.00 -20.93
N GLY A 438 12.66 19.66 -20.56
CA GLY A 438 13.25 19.56 -19.23
C GLY A 438 14.11 18.32 -18.95
N LEU A 439 14.24 17.36 -19.87
CA LEU A 439 15.06 16.17 -19.70
C LEU A 439 16.30 16.21 -20.59
N ALA A 440 17.45 15.76 -20.06
CA ALA A 440 18.68 15.66 -20.84
C ALA A 440 18.51 14.58 -21.90
N VAL A 441 18.65 14.94 -23.17
CA VAL A 441 18.44 14.05 -24.32
C VAL A 441 19.73 13.59 -24.99
N ASP A 442 20.79 14.37 -24.89
CA ASP A 442 22.12 14.02 -25.38
C ASP A 442 23.21 14.70 -24.54
N VAL A 443 24.39 14.11 -24.48
CA VAL A 443 25.54 14.59 -23.70
C VAL A 443 26.82 14.51 -24.53
N ARG A 444 27.64 15.55 -24.48
CA ARG A 444 28.98 15.59 -25.10
C ARG A 444 30.00 16.08 -24.09
N THR A 445 31.27 15.75 -24.34
CA THR A 445 32.40 16.24 -23.57
C THR A 445 33.29 17.08 -24.48
N THR A 446 33.74 18.24 -24.02
CA THR A 446 34.64 19.09 -24.79
C THR A 446 36.00 18.42 -24.99
N ASN A 447 36.55 18.53 -26.19
CA ASN A 447 37.88 18.01 -26.53
C ASN A 447 39.01 18.96 -26.07
N ALA A 448 40.27 18.65 -26.42
CA ALA A 448 41.43 19.47 -26.07
C ALA A 448 41.38 20.93 -26.59
N SER A 449 40.61 21.20 -27.65
CA SER A 449 40.38 22.56 -28.16
C SER A 449 39.13 23.22 -27.54
N GLY A 450 38.54 22.62 -26.51
CA GLY A 450 37.31 23.07 -25.88
C GLY A 450 36.05 22.84 -26.73
N ALA A 451 36.16 22.16 -27.86
CA ALA A 451 35.06 22.03 -28.82
C ALA A 451 34.14 20.85 -28.49
N TYR A 452 32.85 21.02 -28.74
CA TYR A 452 31.82 19.98 -28.65
C TYR A 452 30.89 20.01 -29.88
N THR A 453 30.25 18.88 -30.21
CA THR A 453 29.30 18.79 -31.33
C THR A 453 28.22 17.73 -31.10
N PHE A 454 26.96 18.13 -31.25
CA PHE A 454 25.80 17.25 -31.36
C PHE A 454 25.39 17.14 -32.83
N GLY A 455 25.46 15.92 -33.38
CA GLY A 455 25.05 15.61 -34.76
C GLY A 455 23.76 14.78 -34.87
N ASN A 456 23.09 14.53 -33.75
CA ASN A 456 21.94 13.60 -33.67
C ASN A 456 20.65 14.27 -33.19
N LEU A 457 20.67 15.58 -32.93
CA LEU A 457 19.49 16.31 -32.47
C LEU A 457 18.53 16.56 -33.63
N LEU A 458 17.24 16.54 -33.32
CA LEU A 458 16.19 16.91 -34.27
C LEU A 458 16.08 18.45 -34.31
N PRO A 459 15.52 19.03 -35.39
CA PRO A 459 15.08 20.42 -35.37
C PRO A 459 14.10 20.66 -34.22
N GLY A 460 14.30 21.75 -33.47
CA GLY A 460 13.53 22.02 -32.27
C GLY A 460 14.23 22.95 -31.29
N THR A 461 13.63 23.11 -30.11
CA THR A 461 14.14 24.00 -29.06
C THR A 461 14.81 23.20 -27.96
N TYR A 462 16.01 23.62 -27.58
CA TYR A 462 16.83 22.98 -26.57
C TYR A 462 17.38 24.01 -25.57
N THR A 463 17.68 23.57 -24.35
CA THR A 463 18.55 24.32 -23.43
C THR A 463 19.85 23.54 -23.23
N LEU A 464 20.97 24.26 -23.07
CA LEU A 464 22.27 23.63 -22.82
C LEU A 464 22.74 23.92 -21.40
N ARG A 465 23.32 22.90 -20.77
CA ARG A 465 24.01 23.01 -19.48
C ARG A 465 25.47 22.62 -19.66
N PHE A 466 26.35 23.39 -19.07
CA PHE A 466 27.80 23.18 -19.04
C PHE A 466 28.20 22.88 -17.60
N SER A 467 28.82 21.73 -17.38
CA SER A 467 29.25 21.32 -16.05
C SER A 467 30.63 20.67 -16.10
N ASP A 468 31.51 21.02 -15.18
CA ASP A 468 32.81 20.38 -15.00
C ASP A 468 32.71 19.25 -13.97
N PRO A 469 32.85 17.97 -14.38
CA PRO A 469 32.90 16.85 -13.42
C PRO A 469 34.09 16.95 -12.45
N GLY A 470 35.16 17.66 -12.83
CA GLY A 470 36.35 17.89 -11.99
C GLY A 470 36.19 19.00 -10.96
N GLY A 471 35.12 19.79 -11.03
CA GLY A 471 34.79 20.84 -10.04
C GLY A 471 35.67 22.10 -10.10
N ASN A 472 36.46 22.31 -11.16
CA ASN A 472 37.33 23.48 -11.31
C ASN A 472 36.59 24.69 -11.90
N TRP A 473 35.46 24.46 -12.57
CA TRP A 473 34.67 25.48 -13.24
C TRP A 473 33.23 25.51 -12.74
N THR A 474 32.66 26.70 -12.67
CA THR A 474 31.28 26.92 -12.23
C THR A 474 30.31 26.31 -13.25
N LEU A 475 29.27 25.63 -12.74
CA LEU A 475 28.18 25.13 -13.57
C LEU A 475 27.30 26.28 -14.05
N GLU A 476 26.96 26.28 -15.33
CA GLU A 476 26.04 27.26 -15.91
C GLU A 476 25.16 26.67 -17.02
N TRP A 477 24.13 27.44 -17.38
CA TRP A 477 23.31 27.25 -18.57
C TRP A 477 23.71 28.29 -19.62
N TRP A 478 23.48 27.95 -20.88
CA TRP A 478 23.91 28.78 -22.01
C TRP A 478 23.53 30.27 -21.86
N GLN A 479 24.48 31.14 -22.22
CA GLN A 479 24.46 32.60 -21.99
C GLN A 479 24.53 32.99 -20.51
N ASP A 480 25.47 32.39 -19.78
CA ASP A 480 25.85 32.73 -18.40
C ASP A 480 24.67 32.68 -17.42
N GLN A 481 23.72 31.76 -17.66
CA GLN A 481 22.52 31.62 -16.83
C GLN A 481 22.77 30.64 -15.69
N ALA A 482 22.72 31.12 -14.44
CA ALA A 482 22.97 30.27 -13.27
C ALA A 482 21.90 29.18 -13.04
N LEU A 483 20.66 29.41 -13.50
CA LEU A 483 19.51 28.54 -13.25
C LEU A 483 18.83 28.11 -14.55
N LYS A 484 18.37 26.86 -14.59
CA LYS A 484 17.61 26.30 -15.71
C LYS A 484 16.38 27.12 -16.08
N ALA A 485 15.69 27.68 -15.07
CA ALA A 485 14.49 28.47 -15.27
C ALA A 485 14.73 29.74 -16.12
N ASN A 486 15.99 30.21 -16.16
CA ASN A 486 16.39 31.40 -16.89
C ASN A 486 17.21 31.04 -18.15
N ALA A 487 17.43 29.75 -18.42
CA ALA A 487 18.29 29.31 -19.52
C ALA A 487 17.74 29.79 -20.88
N THR A 488 18.60 30.40 -21.68
CA THR A 488 18.24 30.80 -23.04
C THR A 488 18.06 29.56 -23.91
N ASN A 489 17.00 29.57 -24.71
CA ASN A 489 16.71 28.51 -25.68
C ASN A 489 17.64 28.59 -26.90
N VAL A 490 18.27 27.46 -27.24
CA VAL A 490 18.92 27.22 -28.53
C VAL A 490 17.88 26.63 -29.48
N VAL A 491 17.59 27.33 -30.57
CA VAL A 491 16.66 26.87 -31.61
C VAL A 491 17.46 26.24 -32.74
N LEU A 492 17.26 24.94 -32.96
CA LEU A 492 17.85 24.20 -34.07
C LEU A 492 16.92 24.22 -35.29
N PRO A 493 17.35 24.83 -36.41
CA PRO A 493 16.55 24.85 -37.63
C PRO A 493 16.55 23.48 -38.32
N VAL A 494 15.83 23.41 -39.43
CA VAL A 494 15.87 22.25 -40.31
C VAL A 494 17.12 22.33 -41.17
N GLY A 495 18.10 21.45 -40.91
CA GLY A 495 19.43 21.51 -41.50
C GLY A 495 20.26 22.71 -41.01
N GLY A 496 21.52 22.78 -41.44
CA GLY A 496 22.43 23.86 -41.07
C GLY A 496 23.17 23.64 -39.74
N ALA A 497 23.98 24.64 -39.38
CA ALA A 497 24.82 24.62 -38.18
C ALA A 497 24.44 25.76 -37.23
N VAL A 498 24.29 25.44 -35.95
CA VAL A 498 24.10 26.41 -34.87
C VAL A 498 25.30 26.35 -33.96
N ILE A 499 25.83 27.52 -33.62
CA ILE A 499 26.98 27.66 -32.72
C ILE A 499 26.48 28.19 -31.38
N ALA A 500 26.86 27.51 -30.29
CA ALA A 500 26.56 27.89 -28.92
C ALA A 500 27.85 27.85 -28.09
N ASP A 501 28.64 28.92 -28.17
CA ASP A 501 29.82 29.05 -27.32
C ASP A 501 29.43 29.36 -25.87
N ALA A 502 30.30 29.02 -24.93
CA ALA A 502 30.14 29.29 -23.50
C ALA A 502 31.50 29.64 -22.87
N HIS A 503 31.51 30.56 -21.91
CA HIS A 503 32.69 30.88 -21.14
C HIS A 503 32.45 30.58 -19.67
N LEU A 504 33.29 29.76 -19.06
CA LEU A 504 33.12 29.36 -17.67
C LEU A 504 34.03 30.17 -16.74
N ALA A 505 33.43 30.66 -15.66
CA ALA A 505 34.15 31.19 -14.51
C ALA A 505 34.76 30.05 -13.66
N PRO A 506 35.93 30.26 -13.02
CA PRO A 506 36.46 29.32 -12.02
C PRO A 506 35.44 29.03 -10.93
N ALA A 507 35.43 27.81 -10.40
CA ALA A 507 34.61 27.48 -9.23
C ALA A 507 35.13 28.25 -7.99
N PRO A 508 34.23 28.70 -7.10
CA PRO A 508 34.60 29.42 -5.87
C PRO A 508 35.36 28.58 -4.84
#